data_AF-A0A1G9YYA0-F1
#
_entry.id   AF-A0A1G9YYA0-F1
#
_cell.length_a   1.000
_cell.length_b   1.000
_cell.length_c   1.000
_cell.angle_alpha   90.00
_cell.angle_beta   90.00
_cell.angle_gamma   90.00
#
_symmetry.space_group_name_H-M   'P 1'
#
loop_
_entity.id
_entity.type
_entity.pdbx_description
1 polymer ?
#
loop_
_entity_poly.entity_id
_entity_poly.type
_entity_poly.pdbx_seq_one_letter_code
_entity_poly.pdbx_strand_id
1 'polypeptide(L)'
;MSTDHRHLLVIGIGAGDPDHLTLAAVKAMRRADVFFVLGKGPEKSSLTDLRRRMLDEHARAPYRVVEADDPWRDRTTEGRSEYTAAVHDWRSRRADVYERLIRDELAPGLTGAFLVWGDPALYDSTLGILAEVAARGTVAFDTEVVPGISSVSALAARHRITLNQVGRPVHITPARRLPEVGRDDDGDIVVMLDAQESFTGVEGDDVWIYWGAYLGTPDELLVSGLLSDVAGRIRQVRAEARARHGWIMDTYLLRVAGGPADDGTQVPCPASSARPSAGQRSAPEPARRAGETDEAAIPVLRVADAATAVSWYRRLGFVKQWGHRFEPGSPAFVEIARGPVKLFLSEHAGDARPDTLLYLRVRDVDAVAGEFGVPVATAPWAREVELRDPDGNRLRVGTPVG
;
A
#
# COMPACT_ATOMS: atom_id res chain seq x y z
N MET A 1 -18.91 -24.74 -18.15
CA MET A 1 -17.46 -24.58 -18.36
C MET A 1 -16.94 -25.93 -18.84
N SER A 2 -16.21 -25.98 -19.96
CA SER A 2 -15.75 -27.23 -20.55
C SER A 2 -14.89 -27.99 -19.54
N THR A 3 -15.24 -29.24 -19.25
CA THR A 3 -14.57 -30.12 -18.28
C THR A 3 -13.23 -30.66 -18.77
N ASP A 4 -12.79 -30.26 -19.97
CA ASP A 4 -11.60 -30.79 -20.64
C ASP A 4 -10.37 -29.85 -20.57
N HIS A 5 -10.44 -28.74 -19.82
CA HIS A 5 -9.33 -27.80 -19.73
C HIS A 5 -8.62 -27.85 -18.37
N ARG A 6 -7.30 -27.74 -18.39
CA ARG A 6 -6.47 -27.64 -17.17
C ARG A 6 -6.57 -26.21 -16.64
N HIS A 7 -6.75 -26.04 -15.33
CA HIS A 7 -6.81 -24.73 -14.70
C HIS A 7 -5.58 -24.53 -13.82
N LEU A 8 -4.90 -23.37 -13.92
CA LEU A 8 -3.75 -23.04 -13.07
C LEU A 8 -4.03 -21.84 -12.19
N LEU A 9 -3.80 -22.02 -10.89
CA LEU A 9 -3.85 -20.96 -9.89
C LEU A 9 -2.44 -20.45 -9.61
N VAL A 10 -2.23 -19.14 -9.62
CA VAL A 10 -0.99 -18.51 -9.15
C VAL A 10 -1.32 -17.70 -7.91
N ILE A 11 -0.98 -18.26 -6.75
CA ILE A 11 -1.50 -17.81 -5.45
C ILE A 11 -0.40 -17.08 -4.67
N GLY A 12 -0.60 -15.78 -4.44
CA GLY A 12 0.20 -15.01 -3.49
C GLY A 12 -0.02 -15.48 -2.06
N ILE A 13 1.04 -15.92 -1.38
CA ILE A 13 1.00 -16.46 -0.02
C ILE A 13 1.55 -15.50 1.05
N GLY A 14 1.79 -14.24 0.68
CA GLY A 14 2.23 -13.22 1.62
C GLY A 14 3.74 -13.20 1.87
N ALA A 15 4.20 -12.24 2.66
CA ALA A 15 5.63 -11.95 2.85
C ALA A 15 6.37 -12.89 3.84
N GLY A 16 5.68 -13.77 4.57
CA GLY A 16 6.29 -14.67 5.55
C GLY A 16 5.43 -14.99 6.78
N ASP A 17 4.42 -14.16 7.06
CA ASP A 17 3.41 -14.38 8.11
C ASP A 17 2.26 -15.25 7.57
N PRO A 18 1.88 -16.37 8.20
CA PRO A 18 0.68 -17.14 7.84
C PRO A 18 -0.59 -16.29 7.78
N ASP A 19 -0.71 -15.27 8.63
CA ASP A 19 -1.88 -14.38 8.68
C ASP A 19 -1.95 -13.43 7.47
N HIS A 20 -0.89 -13.38 6.64
CA HIS A 20 -0.94 -12.67 5.36
C HIS A 20 -1.74 -13.42 4.28
N LEU A 21 -2.14 -14.68 4.51
CA LEU A 21 -3.00 -15.39 3.58
C LEU A 21 -4.35 -14.68 3.45
N THR A 22 -4.66 -14.24 2.22
CA THR A 22 -5.96 -13.64 1.94
C THR A 22 -7.04 -14.72 1.96
N LEU A 23 -8.29 -14.34 2.25
CA LEU A 23 -9.42 -15.25 2.11
C LEU A 23 -9.56 -15.80 0.68
N ALA A 24 -9.12 -15.03 -0.32
CA ALA A 24 -9.07 -15.49 -1.71
C ALA A 24 -8.00 -16.58 -1.90
N ALA A 25 -6.81 -16.42 -1.32
CA ALA A 25 -5.75 -17.43 -1.36
C ALA A 25 -6.18 -18.74 -0.70
N VAL A 26 -6.79 -18.68 0.49
CA VAL A 26 -7.33 -19.86 1.18
C VAL A 26 -8.40 -20.56 0.34
N LYS A 27 -9.35 -19.81 -0.25
CA LYS A 27 -10.36 -20.39 -1.14
C LYS A 27 -9.73 -21.03 -2.38
N ALA A 28 -8.71 -20.41 -2.96
CA ALA A 28 -7.99 -20.93 -4.11
C ALA A 28 -7.24 -22.22 -3.79
N MET A 29 -6.51 -22.27 -2.66
CA MET A 29 -5.84 -23.49 -2.18
C MET A 29 -6.82 -24.65 -2.02
N ARG A 30 -8.04 -24.41 -1.53
CA ARG A 30 -9.08 -25.45 -1.36
C ARG A 30 -9.64 -26.00 -2.67
N ARG A 31 -9.43 -25.32 -3.81
CA ARG A 31 -9.85 -25.78 -5.14
C ARG A 31 -8.76 -26.59 -5.86
N ALA A 32 -7.51 -26.51 -5.42
CA ALA A 32 -6.40 -27.12 -6.12
C ALA A 32 -6.30 -28.61 -5.83
N ASP A 33 -6.16 -29.41 -6.89
CA ASP A 33 -5.92 -30.85 -6.84
C ASP A 33 -4.42 -31.15 -6.77
N VAL A 34 -3.59 -30.30 -7.39
CA VAL A 34 -2.14 -30.45 -7.53
C VAL A 34 -1.44 -29.16 -7.14
N PHE A 35 -0.48 -29.23 -6.22
CA PHE A 35 0.39 -28.10 -5.89
C PHE A 35 1.79 -28.33 -6.45
N PHE A 36 2.27 -27.38 -7.25
CA PHE A 36 3.61 -27.41 -7.83
C PHE A 36 4.57 -26.63 -6.94
N VAL A 37 5.62 -27.31 -6.47
CA VAL A 37 6.65 -26.71 -5.63
C VAL A 37 8.01 -26.85 -6.32
N LEU A 38 8.63 -25.70 -6.61
CA LEU A 38 9.99 -25.67 -7.14
C LEU A 38 10.97 -25.47 -6.00
N GLY A 39 11.87 -26.44 -5.86
CA GLY A 39 12.87 -26.48 -4.80
C GLY A 39 14.28 -26.37 -5.35
N LYS A 40 15.17 -25.78 -4.56
CA LYS A 40 16.59 -26.14 -4.58
C LYS A 40 16.82 -27.10 -3.42
N GLY A 41 17.81 -27.97 -3.54
CA GLY A 41 18.28 -28.88 -2.49
C GLY A 41 18.59 -28.19 -1.14
N PRO A 42 19.14 -28.93 -0.17
CA PRO A 42 18.88 -28.88 1.29
C PRO A 42 19.01 -27.55 2.07
N GLU A 43 19.24 -26.40 1.46
CA GLU A 43 19.53 -25.10 2.11
C GLU A 43 18.31 -24.17 2.35
N LYS A 44 17.07 -24.63 2.14
CA LYS A 44 15.85 -23.81 2.36
C LYS A 44 14.71 -24.56 3.08
N SER A 45 15.04 -25.28 4.15
CA SER A 45 14.04 -26.01 4.94
C SER A 45 12.94 -25.09 5.47
N SER A 46 13.27 -23.97 6.11
CA SER A 46 12.28 -23.15 6.85
C SER A 46 11.14 -22.57 6.00
N LEU A 47 11.44 -22.06 4.80
CA LEU A 47 10.41 -21.54 3.88
C LEU A 47 9.60 -22.67 3.22
N THR A 48 10.24 -23.81 2.96
CA THR A 48 9.55 -24.99 2.43
C THR A 48 8.60 -25.55 3.49
N ASP A 49 9.04 -25.63 4.74
CA ASP A 49 8.25 -26.07 5.88
C ASP A 49 7.07 -25.12 6.12
N LEU A 50 7.26 -23.81 5.97
CA LEU A 50 6.18 -22.83 6.07
C LEU A 50 5.10 -23.06 5.00
N ARG A 51 5.50 -23.30 3.74
CA ARG A 51 4.56 -23.65 2.67
C ARG A 51 3.80 -24.94 2.97
N ARG A 52 4.48 -25.97 3.48
CA ARG A 52 3.83 -27.23 3.86
C ARG A 52 2.81 -27.01 4.97
N ARG A 53 3.15 -26.26 6.03
CA ARG A 53 2.21 -25.92 7.10
C ARG A 53 0.96 -25.19 6.58
N MET A 54 1.13 -24.22 5.68
CA MET A 54 0.00 -23.52 5.06
C MET A 54 -0.91 -24.46 4.26
N LEU A 55 -0.33 -25.43 3.55
CA LEU A 55 -1.09 -26.46 2.83
C LEU A 55 -1.84 -27.37 3.81
N ASP A 56 -1.15 -27.88 4.83
CA ASP A 56 -1.73 -28.78 5.84
C ASP A 56 -2.92 -28.14 6.57
N GLU A 57 -2.86 -26.83 6.82
CA GLU A 57 -3.91 -26.09 7.52
C GLU A 57 -5.09 -25.70 6.63
N HIS A 58 -4.84 -25.35 5.36
CA HIS A 58 -5.84 -24.67 4.54
C HIS A 58 -6.28 -25.41 3.28
N ALA A 59 -5.44 -26.28 2.72
CA ALA A 59 -5.79 -27.04 1.53
C ALA A 59 -6.84 -28.13 1.86
N ARG A 60 -7.61 -28.54 0.85
CA ARG A 60 -8.65 -29.56 1.02
C ARG A 60 -8.18 -30.89 0.46
N ALA A 61 -8.14 -31.92 1.30
CA ALA A 61 -7.84 -33.28 0.84
C ALA A 61 -8.98 -33.87 -0.03
N PRO A 62 -8.65 -34.73 -1.01
CA PRO A 62 -7.29 -35.12 -1.39
C PRO A 62 -6.62 -34.08 -2.30
N TYR A 63 -5.36 -33.74 -2.02
CA TYR A 63 -4.48 -33.00 -2.92
C TYR A 63 -3.13 -33.72 -3.03
N ARG A 64 -2.38 -33.47 -4.10
CA ARG A 64 -0.99 -33.92 -4.25
C ARG A 64 -0.02 -32.75 -4.31
N VAL A 65 1.19 -32.94 -3.83
CA VAL A 65 2.30 -31.99 -3.99
C VAL A 65 3.31 -32.62 -4.93
N VAL A 66 3.64 -31.90 -6.00
CA VAL A 66 4.62 -32.32 -7.00
C VAL A 66 5.81 -31.38 -6.92
N GLU A 67 6.96 -31.97 -6.64
CA GLU A 67 8.22 -31.25 -6.46
C GLU A 67 9.10 -31.40 -7.70
N ALA A 68 9.74 -30.30 -8.11
CA ALA A 68 10.74 -30.31 -9.19
C ALA A 68 11.94 -29.43 -8.85
N ASP A 69 13.08 -29.80 -9.42
CA ASP A 69 14.32 -29.06 -9.28
C ASP A 69 14.27 -27.73 -10.04
N ASP A 70 14.58 -26.64 -9.35
CA ASP A 70 14.77 -25.33 -9.97
C ASP A 70 16.10 -25.30 -10.72
N PRO A 71 16.12 -25.04 -12.03
CA PRO A 71 17.35 -25.04 -12.82
C PRO A 71 18.38 -24.06 -12.24
N TRP A 72 19.65 -24.47 -12.24
CA TRP A 72 20.72 -23.62 -11.77
C TRP A 72 20.90 -22.39 -12.68
N ARG A 73 21.18 -21.24 -12.07
CA ARG A 73 21.46 -19.99 -12.77
C ARG A 73 22.83 -19.49 -12.34
N ASP A 74 23.66 -19.14 -13.32
CA ASP A 74 24.90 -18.42 -13.06
C ASP A 74 24.58 -17.01 -12.55
N ARG A 75 25.21 -16.66 -11.43
CA ARG A 75 25.05 -15.38 -10.74
C ARG A 75 26.30 -14.51 -10.82
N THR A 76 27.34 -14.96 -11.52
CA THR A 76 28.65 -14.31 -11.60
C THR A 76 28.78 -13.34 -12.78
N THR A 77 27.80 -13.28 -13.67
CA THR A 77 27.89 -12.52 -14.91
C THR A 77 27.80 -11.00 -14.66
N GLU A 78 28.89 -10.27 -14.90
CA GLU A 78 29.02 -8.83 -14.72
C GLU A 78 28.85 -8.09 -16.06
N GLY A 79 27.60 -7.88 -16.48
CA GLY A 79 27.27 -7.08 -17.66
C GLY A 79 25.77 -7.05 -17.95
N ARG A 80 25.20 -5.88 -18.29
CA ARG A 80 23.74 -5.70 -18.47
C ARG A 80 23.15 -6.60 -19.56
N SER A 81 23.87 -6.73 -20.69
CA SER A 81 23.47 -7.57 -21.83
C SER A 81 23.60 -9.06 -21.51
N GLU A 82 24.74 -9.46 -20.94
CA GLU A 82 25.01 -10.87 -20.58
C GLU A 82 24.12 -11.36 -19.44
N TYR A 83 23.82 -10.51 -18.45
CA TYR A 83 22.82 -10.77 -17.41
C TYR A 83 21.43 -11.02 -18.01
N THR A 84 21.02 -10.20 -18.99
CA THR A 84 19.71 -10.34 -19.63
C THR A 84 19.63 -11.68 -20.37
N ALA A 85 20.68 -12.03 -21.13
CA ALA A 85 20.76 -13.32 -21.82
C ALA A 85 20.76 -14.52 -20.84
N ALA A 86 21.55 -14.48 -19.76
CA ALA A 86 21.60 -15.53 -18.75
C ALA A 86 20.26 -15.70 -17.99
N VAL A 87 19.54 -14.60 -17.75
CA VAL A 87 18.19 -14.64 -17.16
C VAL A 87 17.17 -15.23 -18.14
N HIS A 88 17.24 -14.88 -19.43
CA HIS A 88 16.38 -15.46 -20.46
C HIS A 88 16.60 -16.96 -20.63
N ASP A 89 17.86 -17.41 -20.71
CA ASP A 89 18.19 -18.84 -20.80
C ASP A 89 17.68 -19.61 -19.56
N TRP A 90 17.93 -19.09 -18.36
CA TRP A 90 17.42 -19.71 -17.14
C TRP A 90 15.87 -19.75 -17.09
N ARG A 91 15.20 -18.68 -17.53
CA ARG A 91 13.74 -18.63 -17.62
C ARG A 91 13.20 -19.68 -18.59
N SER A 92 13.83 -19.83 -19.76
CA SER A 92 13.46 -20.84 -20.74
C SER A 92 13.61 -22.26 -20.19
N ARG A 93 14.73 -22.56 -19.52
CA ARG A 93 14.94 -23.85 -18.83
C ARG A 93 13.89 -24.12 -17.74
N ARG A 94 13.45 -23.07 -17.04
CA ARG A 94 12.38 -23.19 -16.04
C ARG A 94 11.00 -23.35 -16.68
N ALA A 95 10.76 -22.73 -17.82
CA ALA A 95 9.56 -22.97 -18.63
C ALA A 95 9.49 -24.43 -19.10
N ASP A 96 10.61 -25.06 -19.46
CA ASP A 96 10.63 -26.50 -19.77
C ASP A 96 10.19 -27.35 -18.58
N VAL A 97 10.60 -26.99 -17.36
CA VAL A 97 10.17 -27.68 -16.14
C VAL A 97 8.67 -27.50 -15.92
N TYR A 98 8.15 -26.27 -16.04
CA TYR A 98 6.73 -25.97 -15.86
C TYR A 98 5.88 -26.71 -16.88
N GLU A 99 6.29 -26.70 -18.14
CA GLU A 99 5.60 -27.41 -19.22
C GLU A 99 5.49 -28.91 -18.91
N ARG A 100 6.59 -29.55 -18.49
CA ARG A 100 6.58 -30.97 -18.08
C ARG A 100 5.63 -31.20 -16.91
N LEU A 101 5.73 -30.40 -15.86
CA LEU A 101 4.85 -30.52 -14.68
C LEU A 101 3.37 -30.40 -15.07
N ILE A 102 3.00 -29.38 -15.85
CA ILE A 102 1.61 -29.15 -16.25
C ILE A 102 1.11 -30.26 -17.17
N ARG A 103 1.93 -30.71 -18.12
CA ARG A 103 1.55 -31.74 -19.08
C ARG A 103 1.40 -33.11 -18.42
N ASP A 104 2.38 -33.49 -17.61
CA ASP A 104 2.56 -34.86 -17.15
C ASP A 104 1.83 -35.11 -15.80
N GLU A 105 1.64 -34.08 -14.96
CA GLU A 105 1.14 -34.23 -13.58
C GLU A 105 -0.25 -33.61 -13.34
N LEU A 106 -0.75 -32.79 -14.27
CA LEU A 106 -2.09 -32.21 -14.22
C LEU A 106 -2.94 -32.80 -15.33
N ALA A 107 -3.91 -33.64 -14.98
CA ALA A 107 -4.86 -34.16 -15.96
C ALA A 107 -5.84 -33.06 -16.41
N PRO A 108 -6.39 -33.12 -17.64
CA PRO A 108 -7.49 -32.26 -18.06
C PRO A 108 -8.64 -32.26 -17.05
N GLY A 109 -9.24 -31.09 -16.80
CA GLY A 109 -10.32 -30.92 -15.82
C GLY A 109 -9.86 -30.76 -14.36
N LEU A 110 -8.56 -30.96 -14.07
CA LEU A 110 -7.99 -30.69 -12.74
C LEU A 110 -7.43 -29.28 -12.61
N THR A 111 -7.34 -28.83 -11.35
CA THR A 111 -6.77 -27.54 -10.97
C THR A 111 -5.38 -27.71 -10.36
N GLY A 112 -4.37 -27.12 -11.00
CA GLY A 112 -3.02 -27.00 -10.47
C GLY A 112 -2.80 -25.66 -9.77
N ALA A 113 -1.86 -25.58 -8.83
CA ALA A 113 -1.54 -24.34 -8.12
C ALA A 113 -0.04 -24.13 -7.91
N PHE A 114 0.42 -22.90 -8.17
CA PHE A 114 1.74 -22.41 -7.79
C PHE A 114 1.59 -21.46 -6.58
N LEU A 115 2.34 -21.73 -5.51
CA LEU A 115 2.40 -20.85 -4.34
C LEU A 115 3.57 -19.86 -4.48
N VAL A 116 3.25 -18.58 -4.54
CA VAL A 116 4.21 -17.49 -4.79
C VAL A 116 4.35 -16.61 -3.55
N TRP A 117 5.59 -16.40 -3.10
CA TRP A 117 5.86 -15.51 -1.97
C TRP A 117 5.50 -14.07 -2.32
N GLY A 118 4.91 -13.36 -1.36
CA GLY A 118 4.44 -12.00 -1.55
C GLY A 118 3.24 -11.95 -2.48
N ASP A 119 3.38 -11.17 -3.55
CA ASP A 119 2.36 -10.99 -4.58
C ASP A 119 2.91 -11.45 -5.95
N PRO A 120 2.15 -12.24 -6.75
CA PRO A 120 2.61 -12.72 -8.06
C PRO A 120 2.99 -11.63 -9.06
N ALA A 121 2.48 -10.40 -8.90
CA ALA A 121 2.76 -9.30 -9.81
C ALA A 121 4.09 -8.59 -9.51
N LEU A 122 4.69 -8.79 -8.33
CA LEU A 122 5.83 -7.99 -7.88
C LEU A 122 7.14 -8.79 -7.86
N TYR A 123 7.98 -8.56 -8.87
CA TYR A 123 9.31 -9.19 -9.04
C TYR A 123 9.34 -10.72 -8.95
N ASP A 124 8.23 -11.38 -9.27
CA ASP A 124 8.19 -12.84 -9.44
C ASP A 124 8.25 -13.23 -10.93
N SER A 125 8.70 -14.46 -11.19
CA SER A 125 8.89 -14.97 -12.56
C SER A 125 7.77 -15.91 -13.04
N THR A 126 6.88 -16.36 -12.15
CA THR A 126 5.92 -17.45 -12.41
C THR A 126 4.99 -17.10 -13.56
N LEU A 127 4.40 -15.89 -13.56
CA LEU A 127 3.49 -15.47 -14.63
C LEU A 127 4.17 -15.36 -15.99
N GLY A 128 5.39 -14.81 -16.04
CA GLY A 128 6.16 -14.72 -17.28
C GLY A 128 6.51 -16.10 -17.85
N ILE A 129 6.86 -17.04 -16.97
CA ILE A 129 7.15 -18.43 -17.36
C ILE A 129 5.89 -19.13 -17.89
N LEU A 130 4.76 -18.99 -17.21
CA LEU A 130 3.49 -19.57 -17.66
C LEU A 130 3.03 -18.98 -19.01
N ALA A 131 3.23 -17.68 -19.22
CA ALA A 131 2.94 -17.05 -20.51
C ALA A 131 3.82 -17.62 -21.63
N GLU A 132 5.10 -17.90 -21.36
CA GLU A 132 5.99 -18.57 -22.31
C GLU A 132 5.49 -19.99 -22.63
N VAL A 133 5.15 -20.78 -21.62
CA VAL A 133 4.61 -22.15 -21.83
C VAL A 133 3.30 -22.12 -22.63
N ALA A 134 2.39 -21.20 -22.32
CA ALA A 134 1.15 -21.03 -23.07
C ALA A 134 1.42 -20.66 -24.54
N ALA A 135 2.39 -19.78 -24.80
CA ALA A 135 2.77 -19.38 -26.15
C ALA A 135 3.37 -20.51 -26.98
N ARG A 136 3.99 -21.53 -26.35
CA ARG A 136 4.49 -22.73 -27.04
C ARG A 136 3.37 -23.63 -27.58
N GLY A 137 2.18 -23.59 -26.98
CA GLY A 137 1.01 -24.36 -27.43
C GLY A 137 1.11 -25.89 -27.24
N THR A 138 2.13 -26.38 -26.54
CA THR A 138 2.40 -27.81 -26.27
C THR A 138 1.45 -28.41 -25.24
N VAL A 139 0.94 -27.60 -24.31
CA VAL A 139 -0.06 -27.96 -23.31
C VAL A 139 -1.05 -26.83 -23.13
N ALA A 140 -2.35 -27.16 -23.15
CA ALA A 140 -3.43 -26.19 -23.05
C ALA A 140 -3.90 -26.04 -21.59
N PHE A 141 -3.92 -24.81 -21.09
CA PHE A 141 -4.41 -24.45 -19.76
C PHE A 141 -4.84 -22.98 -19.73
N ASP A 142 -5.66 -22.61 -18.74
CA ASP A 142 -5.93 -21.23 -18.38
C ASP A 142 -5.33 -20.87 -17.02
N THR A 143 -5.24 -19.58 -16.70
CA THR A 143 -4.55 -19.09 -15.49
C THR A 143 -5.41 -18.08 -14.72
N GLU A 144 -5.60 -18.32 -13.43
CA GLU A 144 -6.17 -17.38 -12.46
C GLU A 144 -5.08 -16.91 -11.49
N VAL A 145 -4.98 -15.61 -11.26
CA VAL A 145 -4.00 -15.01 -10.35
C VAL A 145 -4.69 -14.49 -9.10
N VAL A 146 -4.20 -14.91 -7.94
CA VAL A 146 -4.70 -14.46 -6.64
C VAL A 146 -3.65 -13.57 -5.98
N PRO A 147 -3.97 -12.29 -5.69
CA PRO A 147 -3.02 -11.36 -5.09
C PRO A 147 -2.68 -11.75 -3.65
N GLY A 148 -1.51 -11.31 -3.19
CA GLY A 148 -1.01 -11.55 -1.85
C GLY A 148 -0.38 -10.31 -1.22
N ILE A 149 -0.12 -10.36 0.09
CA ILE A 149 0.56 -9.25 0.78
C ILE A 149 2.04 -9.23 0.40
N SER A 150 2.46 -8.21 -0.35
CA SER A 150 3.86 -8.05 -0.76
C SER A 150 4.78 -7.70 0.42
N SER A 151 6.09 -7.94 0.27
CA SER A 151 7.09 -7.47 1.24
C SER A 151 7.12 -5.96 1.38
N VAL A 152 6.71 -5.21 0.34
CA VAL A 152 6.62 -3.75 0.36
C VAL A 152 5.49 -3.29 1.29
N SER A 153 4.31 -3.88 1.16
CA SER A 153 3.19 -3.59 2.06
C SER A 153 3.51 -4.03 3.50
N ALA A 154 4.16 -5.19 3.67
CA ALA A 154 4.60 -5.66 4.98
C ALA A 154 5.62 -4.70 5.63
N LEU A 155 6.59 -4.19 4.87
CA LEU A 155 7.58 -3.23 5.36
C LEU A 155 6.90 -1.95 5.88
N ALA A 156 6.01 -1.38 5.08
CA ALA A 156 5.26 -0.18 5.45
C ALA A 156 4.42 -0.41 6.72
N ALA A 157 3.73 -1.54 6.80
CA ALA A 157 2.92 -1.91 7.97
C ALA A 157 3.79 -2.08 9.23
N ARG A 158 4.94 -2.74 9.12
CA ARG A 158 5.84 -2.99 10.26
C ARG A 158 6.51 -1.71 10.78
N HIS A 159 6.85 -0.79 9.89
CA HIS A 159 7.36 0.54 10.27
C HIS A 159 6.25 1.55 10.61
N ARG A 160 4.97 1.20 10.41
CA ARG A 160 3.79 2.06 10.61
C ARG A 160 3.85 3.36 9.81
N ILE A 161 4.24 3.24 8.53
CA ILE A 161 4.36 4.37 7.61
C ILE A 161 3.47 4.17 6.38
N THR A 162 3.15 5.28 5.72
CA THR A 162 2.71 5.25 4.32
C THR A 162 3.91 5.09 3.40
N LEU A 163 3.71 4.40 2.27
CA LEU A 163 4.75 4.28 1.24
C LEU A 163 5.07 5.61 0.59
N ASN A 164 4.06 6.47 0.39
CA ASN A 164 4.20 7.79 -0.20
C ASN A 164 4.09 8.90 0.85
N GLN A 165 4.77 10.01 0.60
CA GLN A 165 4.43 11.31 1.15
C GLN A 165 3.23 11.92 0.39
N VAL A 166 2.57 12.93 0.99
CA VAL A 166 1.38 13.56 0.41
C VAL A 166 1.69 14.14 -0.98
N GLY A 167 1.01 13.64 -2.01
CA GLY A 167 1.15 14.11 -3.38
C GLY A 167 2.46 13.74 -4.08
N ARG A 168 3.30 12.89 -3.47
CA ARG A 168 4.57 12.43 -4.05
C ARG A 168 4.46 11.01 -4.61
N PRO A 169 5.22 10.68 -5.67
CA PRO A 169 5.20 9.34 -6.24
C PRO A 169 5.90 8.32 -5.32
N VAL A 170 5.67 7.04 -5.60
CA VAL A 170 6.44 5.92 -5.05
C VAL A 170 7.10 5.19 -6.20
N HIS A 171 8.41 5.02 -6.10
CA HIS A 171 9.19 4.26 -7.06
C HIS A 171 9.57 2.92 -6.46
N ILE A 172 9.21 1.81 -7.11
CA ILE A 172 9.68 0.48 -6.72
C ILE A 172 10.72 0.00 -7.74
N THR A 173 11.95 -0.27 -7.27
CA THR A 173 13.08 -0.59 -8.16
C THR A 173 13.93 -1.75 -7.63
N PRO A 174 14.56 -2.56 -8.50
CA PRO A 174 15.61 -3.46 -8.04
C PRO A 174 16.87 -2.64 -7.70
N ALA A 175 17.63 -3.08 -6.69
CA ALA A 175 18.84 -2.40 -6.22
C ALA A 175 19.85 -2.04 -7.33
N ARG A 176 20.02 -2.90 -8.34
CA ARG A 176 20.92 -2.63 -9.49
C ARG A 176 20.59 -1.36 -10.28
N ARG A 177 19.35 -0.87 -10.19
CA ARG A 177 18.88 0.35 -10.84
C ARG A 177 18.84 1.54 -9.88
N LEU A 178 19.13 1.35 -8.60
CA LEU A 178 19.14 2.43 -7.62
C LEU A 178 20.05 3.60 -8.03
N PRO A 179 21.27 3.40 -8.58
CA PRO A 179 22.10 4.53 -9.03
C PRO A 179 21.50 5.34 -10.19
N GLU A 180 20.60 4.76 -10.98
CA GLU A 180 19.92 5.42 -12.10
C GLU A 180 18.69 6.22 -11.65
N VAL A 181 18.11 5.88 -10.50
CA VAL A 181 16.84 6.43 -10.00
C VAL A 181 17.06 7.39 -8.83
N GLY A 182 18.02 7.10 -7.95
CA GLY A 182 18.22 7.81 -6.68
C GLY A 182 18.72 9.25 -6.78
N ARG A 183 18.99 9.79 -7.98
CA ARG A 183 19.51 11.15 -8.16
C ARG A 183 18.44 12.20 -8.54
N ASP A 184 17.35 11.79 -9.18
CA ASP A 184 16.38 12.71 -9.79
C ASP A 184 14.91 12.39 -9.45
N ASP A 185 14.65 11.37 -8.61
CA ASP A 185 13.28 10.99 -8.23
C ASP A 185 12.82 11.87 -7.06
N ASP A 186 11.71 12.59 -7.25
CA ASP A 186 11.08 13.41 -6.22
C ASP A 186 10.11 12.60 -5.35
N GLY A 187 10.17 11.27 -5.38
CA GLY A 187 9.35 10.35 -4.62
C GLY A 187 10.08 9.51 -3.58
N ASP A 188 9.31 8.65 -2.92
CA ASP A 188 9.82 7.62 -2.01
C ASP A 188 10.28 6.39 -2.81
N ILE A 189 11.49 5.89 -2.55
CA ILE A 189 12.07 4.78 -3.32
C ILE A 189 12.05 3.52 -2.48
N VAL A 190 11.25 2.54 -2.88
CA VAL A 190 11.29 1.18 -2.35
C VAL A 190 12.28 0.35 -3.18
N VAL A 191 13.27 -0.21 -2.51
CA VAL A 191 14.30 -1.04 -3.13
C VAL A 191 14.09 -2.50 -2.75
N MET A 192 14.17 -3.34 -3.77
CA MET A 192 14.04 -4.79 -3.68
C MET A 192 15.21 -5.49 -4.37
N LEU A 193 15.36 -6.79 -4.13
CA LEU A 193 16.38 -7.63 -4.79
C LEU A 193 17.82 -7.14 -4.58
N ASP A 194 18.12 -6.64 -3.38
CA ASP A 194 19.44 -6.12 -3.03
C ASP A 194 20.34 -7.20 -2.40
N ALA A 195 21.34 -7.65 -3.15
CA ALA A 195 22.36 -8.56 -2.62
C ALA A 195 23.58 -7.82 -2.06
N GLN A 196 23.80 -6.56 -2.46
CA GLN A 196 25.07 -5.83 -2.36
C GLN A 196 25.03 -4.64 -1.40
N GLU A 197 23.92 -4.43 -0.68
CA GLU A 197 23.77 -3.33 0.27
C GLU A 197 23.87 -1.98 -0.46
N SER A 198 23.19 -1.86 -1.61
CA SER A 198 23.26 -0.69 -2.49
C SER A 198 22.88 0.62 -1.80
N PHE A 199 22.11 0.57 -0.70
CA PHE A 199 21.85 1.73 0.15
C PHE A 199 23.13 2.40 0.68
N THR A 200 24.27 1.69 0.81
CA THR A 200 25.52 2.31 1.29
C THR A 200 26.18 3.21 0.26
N GLY A 201 25.75 3.15 -1.00
CA GLY A 201 26.21 4.04 -2.06
C GLY A 201 25.30 5.24 -2.30
N VAL A 202 24.24 5.41 -1.49
CA VAL A 202 23.33 6.55 -1.61
C VAL A 202 23.98 7.77 -0.94
N GLU A 203 24.07 8.86 -1.69
CA GLU A 203 24.57 10.15 -1.23
C GLU A 203 23.43 10.97 -0.62
N GLY A 204 23.72 11.79 0.40
CA GLY A 204 22.74 12.68 1.04
C GLY A 204 22.68 12.46 2.56
N ASP A 205 22.83 13.54 3.32
CA ASP A 205 22.80 13.52 4.79
C ASP A 205 21.36 13.55 5.35
N ASP A 206 20.36 13.73 4.48
CA ASP A 206 18.94 13.85 4.78
C ASP A 206 18.12 12.60 4.39
N VAL A 207 18.77 11.52 3.96
CA VAL A 207 18.07 10.30 3.56
C VAL A 207 17.70 9.49 4.80
N TRP A 208 16.41 9.27 5.01
CA TRP A 208 15.87 8.32 5.97
C TRP A 208 15.65 6.96 5.33
N ILE A 209 16.07 5.89 6.01
CA ILE A 209 15.85 4.51 5.59
C ILE A 209 14.87 3.80 6.53
N TYR A 210 13.94 3.05 5.95
CA TYR A 210 13.13 2.04 6.64
C TYR A 210 13.50 0.69 6.08
N TRP A 211 14.34 -0.07 6.79
CA TRP A 211 14.85 -1.36 6.37
C TRP A 211 14.16 -2.49 7.14
N GLY A 212 13.94 -3.61 6.46
CA GLY A 212 13.48 -4.83 7.11
C GLY A 212 13.94 -6.10 6.42
N ALA A 213 14.19 -7.14 7.22
CA ALA A 213 14.49 -8.49 6.76
C ALA A 213 13.54 -9.50 7.39
N TYR A 214 13.24 -10.58 6.66
CA TYR A 214 12.35 -11.67 7.08
C TYR A 214 10.98 -11.17 7.59
N LEU A 215 10.44 -10.14 6.93
CA LEU A 215 9.19 -9.48 7.32
C LEU A 215 8.05 -10.50 7.48
N GLY A 216 7.41 -10.49 8.64
CA GLY A 216 6.31 -11.40 8.98
C GLY A 216 6.73 -12.73 9.59
N THR A 217 8.02 -13.07 9.63
CA THR A 217 8.48 -14.32 10.26
C THR A 217 8.93 -14.08 11.71
N PRO A 218 9.14 -15.16 12.51
CA PRO A 218 9.73 -15.04 13.85
C PRO A 218 11.15 -14.45 13.88
N ASP A 219 11.85 -14.46 12.74
CA ASP A 219 13.21 -13.92 12.60
C ASP A 219 13.22 -12.46 12.11
N GLU A 220 12.07 -11.77 12.13
CA GLU A 220 11.92 -10.40 11.61
C GLU A 220 12.94 -9.42 12.23
N LEU A 221 13.60 -8.65 11.37
CA LEU A 221 14.51 -7.59 11.75
C LEU A 221 14.03 -6.27 11.17
N LEU A 222 13.99 -5.21 11.98
CA LEU A 222 13.61 -3.87 11.57
C LEU A 222 14.67 -2.88 12.03
N VAL A 223 15.10 -2.00 11.12
CA VAL A 223 15.98 -0.87 11.42
C VAL A 223 15.47 0.34 10.67
N SER A 224 15.37 1.48 11.34
CA SER A 224 15.04 2.76 10.71
C SER A 224 15.82 3.90 11.34
N GLY A 225 16.05 4.95 10.57
CA GLY A 225 16.81 6.12 10.98
C GLY A 225 17.37 6.87 9.79
N LEU A 226 18.10 7.97 10.07
CA LEU A 226 18.96 8.59 9.07
C LEU A 226 19.97 7.55 8.58
N LEU A 227 20.11 7.46 7.27
CA LEU A 227 20.92 6.46 6.60
C LEU A 227 22.39 6.53 7.06
N SER A 228 22.91 7.74 7.23
CA SER A 228 24.24 8.00 7.79
C SER A 228 24.45 7.40 9.18
N ASP A 229 23.42 7.40 10.03
CA ASP A 229 23.48 6.88 11.39
C ASP A 229 23.31 5.36 11.45
N VAL A 230 22.44 4.80 10.60
CA VAL A 230 22.01 3.40 10.74
C VAL A 230 22.62 2.43 9.71
N ALA A 231 23.27 2.91 8.65
CA ALA A 231 23.84 2.03 7.62
C ALA A 231 24.80 0.98 8.19
N GLY A 232 25.69 1.38 9.11
CA GLY A 232 26.63 0.44 9.76
C GLY A 232 25.90 -0.65 10.56
N ARG A 233 24.85 -0.28 11.29
CA ARG A 233 24.00 -1.21 12.03
C ARG A 233 23.28 -2.18 11.10
N ILE A 234 22.72 -1.69 9.99
CA ILE A 234 22.04 -2.54 8.99
C ILE A 234 23.02 -3.58 8.43
N ARG A 235 24.23 -3.16 8.02
CA ARG A 235 25.26 -4.10 7.52
C ARG A 235 25.58 -5.19 8.54
N GLN A 236 25.75 -4.81 9.80
CA GLN A 236 26.05 -5.76 10.87
C GLN A 236 24.91 -6.79 11.05
N VAL A 237 23.68 -6.33 11.28
CA VAL A 237 22.55 -7.26 11.54
C VAL A 237 22.25 -8.13 10.33
N ARG A 238 22.42 -7.59 9.11
CA ARG A 238 22.27 -8.32 7.85
C ARG A 238 23.31 -9.43 7.72
N ALA A 239 24.57 -9.15 8.04
CA ALA A 239 25.65 -10.14 8.00
C ALA A 239 25.45 -11.24 9.04
N GLU A 240 25.08 -10.89 10.28
CA GLU A 240 24.80 -11.84 11.36
C GLU A 240 23.63 -12.77 11.02
N ALA A 241 22.54 -12.20 10.48
CA ALA A 241 21.39 -12.96 10.03
C ALA A 241 21.74 -13.93 8.89
N ARG A 242 22.48 -13.46 7.87
CA ARG A 242 22.93 -14.31 6.78
C ARG A 242 23.84 -15.44 7.27
N ALA A 243 24.72 -15.19 8.23
CA ALA A 243 25.58 -16.21 8.82
C ALA A 243 24.76 -17.27 9.60
N ARG A 244 23.70 -16.83 10.30
CA ARG A 244 22.82 -17.72 11.07
C ARG A 244 21.93 -18.60 10.19
N HIS A 245 21.33 -18.01 9.15
CA HIS A 245 20.29 -18.67 8.36
C HIS A 245 20.79 -19.21 7.01
N GLY A 246 22.00 -18.85 6.56
CA GLY A 246 22.56 -19.20 5.24
C GLY A 246 21.98 -18.38 4.08
N TRP A 247 20.93 -17.60 4.32
CA TRP A 247 20.28 -16.72 3.34
C TRP A 247 19.74 -15.48 4.02
N ILE A 248 19.50 -14.43 3.24
CA ILE A 248 18.81 -13.22 3.69
C ILE A 248 17.89 -12.71 2.60
N MET A 249 16.76 -12.15 3.01
CA MET A 249 15.84 -11.44 2.14
C MET A 249 15.40 -10.17 2.87
N ASP A 250 15.85 -9.04 2.34
CA ASP A 250 15.56 -7.72 2.85
C ASP A 250 14.95 -6.83 1.76
N THR A 251 14.24 -5.80 2.22
CA THR A 251 13.71 -4.71 1.40
C THR A 251 13.74 -3.44 2.24
N TYR A 252 13.83 -2.29 1.58
CA TYR A 252 13.88 -1.02 2.28
C TYR A 252 13.23 0.10 1.49
N LEU A 253 12.76 1.11 2.21
CA LEU A 253 12.28 2.37 1.66
C LEU A 253 13.29 3.47 1.99
N LEU A 254 13.67 4.26 1.00
CA LEU A 254 14.48 5.47 1.12
C LEU A 254 13.57 6.69 0.95
N ARG A 255 13.68 7.64 1.87
CA ARG A 255 12.90 8.88 1.90
C ARG A 255 13.81 10.06 2.19
N VAL A 256 13.78 11.08 1.35
CA VAL A 256 14.53 12.33 1.60
C VAL A 256 13.76 13.20 2.60
N ALA A 257 14.39 13.51 3.74
CA ALA A 257 13.85 14.39 4.76
C ALA A 257 14.12 15.86 4.39
N GLY A 258 13.27 16.45 3.52
CA GLY A 258 13.56 17.81 3.03
C GLY A 258 12.59 18.47 2.04
N GLY A 259 11.29 18.15 2.04
CA GLY A 259 10.25 18.94 1.36
C GLY A 259 9.21 19.43 2.38
N PRO A 260 8.45 20.52 2.15
CA PRO A 260 7.61 21.12 3.20
C PRO A 260 6.46 20.17 3.59
N ALA A 261 6.71 19.36 4.62
CA ALA A 261 5.80 18.73 5.57
C ALA A 261 6.58 17.64 6.32
N ASP A 262 7.16 18.01 7.47
CA ASP A 262 7.42 17.06 8.54
C ASP A 262 7.15 17.74 9.89
N ASP A 263 5.88 18.05 10.13
CA ASP A 263 5.32 18.35 11.44
C ASP A 263 5.03 17.03 12.19
N GLY A 264 6.11 16.32 12.50
CA GLY A 264 6.38 15.79 13.85
C GLY A 264 5.30 14.99 14.56
N THR A 265 4.39 14.30 13.87
CA THR A 265 3.39 13.43 14.53
C THR A 265 3.88 11.99 14.58
N GLN A 266 4.93 11.75 15.36
CA GLN A 266 5.09 10.46 16.02
C GLN A 266 3.93 10.30 17.01
N VAL A 267 2.92 9.51 16.64
CA VAL A 267 1.87 9.09 17.57
C VAL A 267 2.48 8.04 18.51
N PRO A 268 2.63 8.29 19.83
CA PRO A 268 3.09 7.27 20.76
C PRO A 268 1.91 6.30 21.01
N CYS A 269 2.13 5.02 20.72
CA CYS A 269 1.15 3.97 21.06
C CYS A 269 1.36 3.53 22.51
N PRO A 270 0.33 3.50 23.37
CA PRO A 270 0.48 3.06 24.75
C PRO A 270 0.73 1.55 24.84
N ALA A 271 1.50 1.15 25.85
CA ALA A 271 1.92 -0.22 26.11
C ALA A 271 0.73 -1.18 26.34
N SER A 272 0.85 -2.37 25.74
CA SER A 272 -0.05 -3.50 25.92
C SER A 272 -0.10 -3.96 27.39
N SER A 273 -1.28 -3.94 28.00
CA SER A 273 -1.56 -4.64 29.25
C SER A 273 -2.61 -5.74 29.04
N ALA A 274 -2.23 -6.93 29.51
CA ALA A 274 -2.90 -8.21 29.60
C ALA A 274 -4.45 -8.25 29.56
N ARG A 275 -4.98 -9.27 28.86
CA ARG A 275 -6.38 -9.72 28.90
C ARG A 275 -6.75 -10.28 30.27
N PRO A 276 -7.95 -9.98 30.81
CA PRO A 276 -8.66 -10.89 31.70
C PRO A 276 -9.82 -11.60 30.99
N SER A 277 -10.20 -12.72 31.59
CA SER A 277 -11.06 -13.80 31.10
C SER A 277 -12.55 -13.46 30.96
N ALA A 278 -13.20 -14.27 30.14
CA ALA A 278 -14.64 -14.25 29.88
C ALA A 278 -15.47 -14.53 31.15
N GLY A 279 -16.45 -13.66 31.41
CA GLY A 279 -17.50 -13.85 32.39
C GLY A 279 -18.79 -13.18 31.92
N GLN A 280 -19.81 -13.99 31.63
CA GLN A 280 -21.17 -13.60 31.23
C GLN A 280 -21.80 -12.59 32.20
N ARG A 281 -22.31 -11.45 31.72
CA ARG A 281 -23.50 -10.77 32.29
C ARG A 281 -24.30 -10.01 31.22
N SER A 282 -25.61 -10.04 31.44
CA SER A 282 -26.76 -9.50 30.73
C SER A 282 -26.66 -8.04 30.25
N ALA A 283 -27.31 -7.75 29.12
CA ALA A 283 -27.42 -6.42 28.51
C ALA A 283 -28.17 -5.41 29.40
N PRO A 284 -27.66 -4.17 29.53
CA PRO A 284 -28.48 -3.01 29.90
C PRO A 284 -28.64 -2.04 28.72
N GLU A 285 -29.80 -1.38 28.67
CA GLU A 285 -30.15 -0.29 27.75
C GLU A 285 -29.07 0.80 27.66
N PRO A 286 -28.93 1.50 26.51
CA PRO A 286 -27.92 2.54 26.37
C PRO A 286 -28.32 3.81 27.14
N ALA A 287 -27.68 4.02 28.28
CA ALA A 287 -27.58 5.31 28.93
C ALA A 287 -26.66 6.24 28.11
N ARG A 288 -27.13 7.45 27.78
CA ARG A 288 -26.34 8.50 27.12
C ARG A 288 -25.09 8.81 27.95
N ARG A 289 -23.92 8.73 27.32
CA ARG A 289 -22.63 9.06 27.96
C ARG A 289 -22.37 10.56 27.85
N ALA A 290 -22.08 11.19 28.99
CA ALA A 290 -21.47 12.51 29.02
C ALA A 290 -20.01 12.39 28.53
N GLY A 291 -19.64 13.17 27.50
CA GLY A 291 -18.26 13.27 27.01
C GLY A 291 -18.02 12.90 25.53
N GLU A 292 -19.05 12.73 24.71
CA GLU A 292 -18.88 12.68 23.25
C GLU A 292 -18.56 14.07 22.71
N THR A 293 -17.30 14.32 22.36
CA THR A 293 -16.98 15.40 21.42
C THR A 293 -17.42 14.92 20.04
N ASP A 294 -18.36 15.63 19.39
CA ASP A 294 -18.71 15.34 18.00
C ASP A 294 -17.47 15.54 17.12
N GLU A 295 -16.88 14.44 16.63
CA GLU A 295 -15.79 14.50 15.65
C GLU A 295 -16.30 15.15 14.36
N ALA A 296 -15.61 16.20 13.90
CA ALA A 296 -15.99 16.93 12.70
C ALA A 296 -14.77 17.33 11.87
N ALA A 297 -14.89 17.22 10.55
CA ALA A 297 -13.91 17.78 9.62
C ALA A 297 -14.25 19.26 9.37
N ILE A 298 -13.30 20.16 9.60
CA ILE A 298 -13.43 21.60 9.38
C ILE A 298 -12.46 22.02 8.26
N PRO A 299 -12.94 22.27 7.03
CA PRO A 299 -12.08 22.73 5.96
C PRO A 299 -11.49 24.11 6.26
N VAL A 300 -10.24 24.31 5.86
CA VAL A 300 -9.57 25.62 5.85
C VAL A 300 -9.58 26.16 4.42
N LEU A 301 -10.01 27.40 4.23
CA LEU A 301 -10.02 28.10 2.96
C LEU A 301 -9.04 29.26 2.99
N ARG A 302 -8.26 29.39 1.91
CA ARG A 302 -7.34 30.51 1.71
C ARG A 302 -8.15 31.74 1.29
N VAL A 303 -8.03 32.85 2.03
CA VAL A 303 -8.71 34.12 1.74
C VAL A 303 -7.76 35.31 1.86
N ALA A 304 -7.75 36.26 0.92
CA ALA A 304 -6.84 37.41 0.98
C ALA A 304 -7.21 38.39 2.09
N ASP A 305 -8.51 38.60 2.33
CA ASP A 305 -9.04 39.45 3.40
C ASP A 305 -10.20 38.73 4.12
N ALA A 306 -9.97 38.35 5.38
CA ALA A 306 -10.93 37.58 6.14
C ALA A 306 -12.24 38.35 6.42
N ALA A 307 -12.20 39.68 6.51
CA ALA A 307 -13.40 40.48 6.77
C ALA A 307 -14.36 40.49 5.56
N THR A 308 -13.79 40.61 4.35
CA THR A 308 -14.49 40.53 3.07
C THR A 308 -15.07 39.13 2.87
N ALA A 309 -14.25 38.09 3.11
CA ALA A 309 -14.70 36.71 3.04
C ALA A 309 -15.86 36.44 4.02
N VAL A 310 -15.73 36.80 5.30
CA VAL A 310 -16.81 36.65 6.30
C VAL A 310 -18.10 37.32 5.85
N SER A 311 -18.00 38.52 5.26
CA SER A 311 -19.18 39.25 4.77
C SER A 311 -19.84 38.55 3.58
N TRP A 312 -19.05 37.93 2.71
CA TRP A 312 -19.56 37.10 1.62
C TRP A 312 -20.23 35.82 2.15
N TYR A 313 -19.58 35.07 3.04
CA TYR A 313 -20.11 33.82 3.61
C TYR A 313 -21.37 34.04 4.47
N ARG A 314 -21.55 35.25 5.03
CA ARG A 314 -22.78 35.62 5.74
C ARG A 314 -24.03 35.54 4.86
N ARG A 315 -23.90 35.80 3.56
CA ARG A 315 -24.99 35.65 2.57
C ARG A 315 -25.41 34.19 2.41
N LEU A 316 -24.48 33.26 2.62
CA LEU A 316 -24.75 31.82 2.76
C LEU A 316 -25.20 31.43 4.17
N GLY A 317 -25.59 32.37 5.04
CA GLY A 317 -26.08 32.08 6.38
C GLY A 317 -25.01 31.63 7.39
N PHE A 318 -23.73 31.82 7.09
CA PHE A 318 -22.66 31.60 8.07
C PHE A 318 -22.53 32.79 9.04
N VAL A 319 -22.15 32.50 10.28
CA VAL A 319 -21.90 33.50 11.31
C VAL A 319 -20.47 33.33 11.83
N LYS A 320 -19.73 34.44 11.94
CA LYS A 320 -18.40 34.45 12.57
C LYS A 320 -18.52 34.03 14.03
N GLN A 321 -17.75 33.01 14.41
CA GLN A 321 -17.67 32.51 15.78
C GLN A 321 -16.56 33.22 16.55
N TRP A 322 -15.35 33.22 15.98
CA TRP A 322 -14.18 33.88 16.55
C TRP A 322 -13.20 34.26 15.45
N GLY A 323 -12.19 35.07 15.77
CA GLY A 323 -11.06 35.33 14.88
C GLY A 323 -9.83 35.76 15.65
N HIS A 324 -8.66 35.39 15.15
CA HIS A 324 -7.37 35.66 15.76
C HIS A 324 -6.43 36.36 14.77
N ARG A 325 -5.65 37.32 15.26
CA ARG A 325 -4.45 37.87 14.63
C ARG A 325 -3.36 37.82 15.68
N PHE A 326 -2.16 37.36 15.31
CA PHE A 326 -1.02 37.32 16.23
C PHE A 326 -0.62 38.74 16.68
N GLU A 327 -0.61 39.69 15.73
CA GLU A 327 -0.27 41.09 15.98
C GLU A 327 -1.10 42.01 15.06
N PRO A 328 -1.23 43.32 15.37
CA PRO A 328 -1.87 44.27 14.47
C PRO A 328 -1.22 44.25 13.08
N GLY A 329 -2.01 43.96 12.03
CA GLY A 329 -1.53 43.84 10.66
C GLY A 329 -1.00 42.45 10.26
N SER A 330 -0.88 41.50 11.19
CA SER A 330 -0.58 40.10 10.84
C SER A 330 -1.78 39.44 10.15
N PRO A 331 -1.58 38.37 9.35
CA PRO A 331 -2.68 37.60 8.77
C PRO A 331 -3.69 37.14 9.84
N ALA A 332 -4.97 37.10 9.47
CA ALA A 332 -6.05 36.59 10.31
C ALA A 332 -6.35 35.11 10.05
N PHE A 333 -6.82 34.46 11.11
CA PHE A 333 -7.47 33.16 11.07
C PHE A 333 -8.85 33.28 11.72
N VAL A 334 -9.92 32.85 11.03
CA VAL A 334 -11.31 33.08 11.43
C VAL A 334 -12.14 31.82 11.32
N GLU A 335 -12.94 31.49 12.35
CA GLU A 335 -13.97 30.46 12.27
C GLU A 335 -15.34 31.08 11.95
N ILE A 336 -16.01 30.48 10.97
CA ILE A 336 -17.42 30.75 10.66
C ILE A 336 -18.23 29.45 10.76
N ALA A 337 -19.49 29.56 11.18
CA ALA A 337 -20.37 28.40 11.31
C ALA A 337 -21.79 28.65 10.78
N ARG A 338 -22.40 27.62 10.20
CA ARG A 338 -23.81 27.52 9.81
C ARG A 338 -24.39 26.22 10.39
N GLY A 339 -25.06 26.33 11.53
CA GLY A 339 -25.52 25.14 12.27
C GLY A 339 -24.32 24.24 12.62
N PRO A 340 -24.31 22.95 12.24
CA PRO A 340 -23.18 22.05 12.50
C PRO A 340 -22.00 22.24 11.55
N VAL A 341 -22.16 22.97 10.44
CA VAL A 341 -21.10 23.15 9.44
C VAL A 341 -20.18 24.28 9.87
N LYS A 342 -18.89 23.99 10.01
CA LYS A 342 -17.85 24.97 10.34
C LYS A 342 -16.86 25.08 9.19
N LEU A 343 -16.32 26.29 8.98
CA LEU A 343 -15.23 26.56 8.04
C LEU A 343 -14.20 27.46 8.74
N PHE A 344 -12.93 27.23 8.45
CA PHE A 344 -11.85 28.16 8.77
C PHE A 344 -11.48 28.98 7.55
N LEU A 345 -11.29 30.28 7.75
CA LEU A 345 -10.84 31.23 6.74
C LEU A 345 -9.47 31.75 7.17
N SER A 346 -8.44 31.52 6.35
CA SER A 346 -7.06 31.90 6.67
C SER A 346 -6.44 32.84 5.64
N GLU A 347 -5.91 33.96 6.15
CA GLU A 347 -5.04 34.87 5.41
C GLU A 347 -3.59 34.37 5.31
N HIS A 348 -3.21 33.35 6.07
CA HIS A 348 -1.85 32.81 6.07
C HIS A 348 -1.55 32.04 4.77
N ALA A 349 -0.40 32.34 4.17
CA ALA A 349 0.09 31.60 3.02
C ALA A 349 0.59 30.21 3.48
N GLY A 350 0.04 29.14 2.91
CA GLY A 350 0.40 27.75 3.24
C GLY A 350 -0.70 26.97 3.96
N ASP A 351 -1.60 27.64 4.70
CA ASP A 351 -2.68 26.98 5.46
C ASP A 351 -3.69 26.24 4.58
N ALA A 352 -3.92 26.76 3.37
CA ALA A 352 -4.80 26.16 2.39
C ALA A 352 -4.39 26.56 0.97
N ARG A 353 -4.70 25.71 -0.01
CA ARG A 353 -4.52 26.02 -1.43
C ARG A 353 -5.67 26.94 -1.91
N PRO A 354 -5.39 27.87 -2.85
CA PRO A 354 -6.45 28.64 -3.51
C PRO A 354 -7.35 27.73 -4.37
N ASP A 355 -8.49 28.26 -4.82
CA ASP A 355 -9.47 27.56 -5.69
C ASP A 355 -10.04 26.25 -5.10
N THR A 356 -10.08 26.14 -3.77
CA THR A 356 -10.61 24.96 -3.06
C THR A 356 -12.11 24.79 -3.35
N LEU A 357 -12.54 23.55 -3.64
CA LEU A 357 -13.95 23.22 -3.86
C LEU A 357 -14.57 22.62 -2.60
N LEU A 358 -15.67 23.21 -2.13
CA LEU A 358 -16.53 22.66 -1.08
C LEU A 358 -17.89 22.30 -1.66
N TYR A 359 -18.45 21.17 -1.22
CA TYR A 359 -19.85 20.82 -1.46
C TYR A 359 -20.66 21.02 -0.19
N LEU A 360 -21.60 21.98 -0.20
CA LEU A 360 -22.46 22.30 0.93
C LEU A 360 -23.88 21.80 0.67
N ARG A 361 -24.36 20.89 1.51
CA ARG A 361 -25.77 20.46 1.46
C ARG A 361 -26.65 21.43 2.25
N VAL A 362 -27.71 21.91 1.61
CA VAL A 362 -28.71 22.79 2.23
C VAL A 362 -30.11 22.24 2.00
N ARG A 363 -31.05 22.60 2.88
CA ARG A 363 -32.46 22.22 2.74
C ARG A 363 -33.16 22.95 1.59
N ASP A 364 -32.74 24.17 1.31
CA ASP A 364 -33.36 25.05 0.32
C ASP A 364 -32.27 25.76 -0.49
N VAL A 365 -31.95 25.19 -1.65
CA VAL A 365 -31.00 25.76 -2.60
C VAL A 365 -31.60 26.94 -3.38
N ASP A 366 -32.92 27.02 -3.50
CA ASP A 366 -33.60 28.08 -4.25
C ASP A 366 -33.47 29.43 -3.51
N ALA A 367 -33.52 29.41 -2.17
CA ALA A 367 -33.20 30.59 -1.36
C ALA A 367 -31.76 31.08 -1.56
N VAL A 368 -30.79 30.15 -1.68
CA VAL A 368 -29.38 30.49 -1.96
C VAL A 368 -29.24 31.06 -3.37
N ALA A 369 -29.89 30.44 -4.35
CA ALA A 369 -29.90 30.91 -5.73
C ALA A 369 -30.45 32.33 -5.86
N GLY A 370 -31.54 32.65 -5.15
CA GLY A 370 -32.13 33.98 -5.10
C GLY A 370 -31.20 35.04 -4.50
N GLU A 371 -30.54 34.73 -3.38
CA GLU A 371 -29.57 35.63 -2.72
C GLU A 371 -28.38 35.97 -3.62
N PHE A 372 -27.93 35.03 -4.44
CA PHE A 372 -26.78 35.21 -5.33
C PHE A 372 -27.14 35.57 -6.78
N GLY A 373 -28.43 35.56 -7.14
CA GLY A 373 -28.90 35.82 -8.50
C GLY A 373 -28.39 34.80 -9.53
N VAL A 374 -28.19 33.54 -9.11
CA VAL A 374 -27.67 32.47 -9.97
C VAL A 374 -28.76 31.43 -10.28
N PRO A 375 -28.76 30.82 -11.48
CA PRO A 375 -29.73 29.78 -11.81
C PRO A 375 -29.42 28.46 -11.09
N VAL A 376 -30.46 27.75 -10.65
CA VAL A 376 -30.34 26.39 -10.11
C VAL A 376 -30.25 25.37 -11.24
N ALA A 377 -29.21 24.53 -11.20
CA ALA A 377 -29.06 23.38 -12.09
C ALA A 377 -29.65 22.12 -11.43
N THR A 378 -30.26 21.24 -12.24
CA THR A 378 -30.74 19.94 -11.77
C THR A 378 -29.77 18.85 -12.21
N ALA A 379 -29.20 18.13 -11.25
CA ALA A 379 -28.36 16.95 -11.46
C ALA A 379 -29.07 15.68 -10.93
N PRO A 380 -28.63 14.47 -11.34
CA PRO A 380 -29.26 13.22 -10.89
C PRO A 380 -29.29 13.00 -9.36
N TRP A 381 -28.42 13.69 -8.60
CA TRP A 381 -28.30 13.55 -7.14
C TRP A 381 -28.77 14.76 -6.35
N ALA A 382 -28.92 15.94 -6.97
CA ALA A 382 -29.30 17.18 -6.28
C ALA A 382 -29.75 18.28 -7.26
N ARG A 383 -30.53 19.22 -6.75
CA ARG A 383 -30.63 20.57 -7.31
C ARG A 383 -29.50 21.41 -6.72
N GLU A 384 -28.68 22.04 -7.53
CA GLU A 384 -27.47 22.72 -7.05
C GLU A 384 -27.12 24.00 -7.81
N VAL A 385 -26.33 24.86 -7.15
CA VAL A 385 -25.71 26.06 -7.72
C VAL A 385 -24.21 26.00 -7.51
N GLU A 386 -23.44 26.60 -8.42
CA GLU A 386 -22.01 26.85 -8.24
C GLU A 386 -21.77 28.33 -7.96
N LEU A 387 -21.07 28.61 -6.87
CA LEU A 387 -20.70 29.94 -6.42
C LEU A 387 -19.18 30.05 -6.30
N ARG A 388 -18.67 31.27 -6.42
CA ARG A 388 -17.28 31.58 -6.13
C ARG A 388 -17.20 32.67 -5.07
N ASP A 389 -16.37 32.44 -4.07
CA ASP A 389 -16.05 33.48 -3.09
C ASP A 389 -15.11 34.54 -3.72
N PRO A 390 -14.82 35.66 -3.01
CA PRO A 390 -13.96 36.73 -3.53
C PRO A 390 -12.54 36.28 -3.89
N ASP A 391 -12.08 35.17 -3.32
CA ASP A 391 -10.72 34.64 -3.46
C ASP A 391 -10.64 33.44 -4.42
N GLY A 392 -11.75 33.12 -5.09
CA GLY A 392 -11.84 32.10 -6.14
C GLY A 392 -12.24 30.71 -5.64
N ASN A 393 -12.36 30.48 -4.33
CA ASN A 393 -12.82 29.20 -3.78
C ASN A 393 -14.22 28.89 -4.32
N ARG A 394 -14.42 27.63 -4.72
CA ARG A 394 -15.65 27.16 -5.34
C ARG A 394 -16.58 26.53 -4.31
N LEU A 395 -17.85 26.89 -4.36
CA LEU A 395 -18.88 26.31 -3.52
C LEU A 395 -19.98 25.74 -4.40
N ARG A 396 -20.12 24.42 -4.38
CA ARG A 396 -21.29 23.73 -4.91
C ARG A 396 -22.29 23.57 -3.79
N VAL A 397 -23.43 24.27 -3.88
CA VAL A 397 -24.46 24.25 -2.85
C VAL A 397 -25.66 23.49 -3.39
N GLY A 398 -26.06 22.41 -2.73
CA GLY A 398 -27.08 21.50 -3.25
C GLY A 398 -28.13 21.05 -2.24
N THR A 399 -29.36 20.90 -2.73
CA THR A 399 -30.46 20.21 -2.04
C THR A 399 -30.64 18.84 -2.70
N PRO A 400 -30.44 17.72 -1.97
CA PRO A 400 -30.63 16.38 -2.52
C PRO A 400 -32.02 16.21 -3.10
N VAL A 401 -32.12 15.55 -4.25
CA VAL A 401 -33.40 15.07 -4.77
C VAL A 401 -33.74 13.77 -4.02
N GLY A 402 -34.91 13.73 -3.40
CA GLY A 402 -35.36 12.61 -2.57
C GLY A 402 -35.82 11.40 -3.36
#